data_AF-A0A8J4IQW8-F1
#
_entry.id   AF-A0A8J4IQW8-F1
#
_cell.length_a   1.000
_cell.length_b   1.000
_cell.length_c   1.000
_cell.angle_alpha   90.00
_cell.angle_beta   90.00
_cell.angle_gamma   90.00
#
_symmetry.space_group_name_H-M   'P 1'
#
loop_
_entity.id
_entity.type
_entity.pdbx_description
1 polymer ?
#
loop_
_entity_poly.entity_id
_entity_poly.type
_entity_poly.pdbx_seq_one_letter_code
_entity_poly.pdbx_strand_id
1 'polypeptide(L)'
;MQVLASLILCLGLWAGLSTAIIPAEEEKPSFWNKQAAAAIEAAFKMQPRISQAKNLILFLGDGFGIPTITATRILKGQKQGKLGPETPLALDAFPYVALSKTYNVDRQVPDSAGTATAYLCGVKGNYQTVGLSAAARFSQCNTTAGNEVISVLERARKAGKAVGIVTTTRVQHASPSGTYAHVVNRNWYADASMPTDAYSQGCKDIAWQLVHNVDINVILGGGRKYMTPMGTPDPEYPTYSTENGIRKDKKNLIDLWLEARPGARYVWNRTEMMAAAADPSVNYLMGLFEPVDMKYNLVRNTSTDPSLTEMTEAAITILSKNPNGFYLFVE
;
A
#
# COMPACT_ATOMS: atom_id res chain seq x y z
N MET A 1 -35.66 -52.72 -12.43
CA MET A 1 -34.28 -53.26 -12.37
C MET A 1 -33.28 -52.59 -13.32
N GLN A 2 -33.58 -51.40 -13.88
CA GLN A 2 -32.68 -50.68 -14.80
C GLN A 2 -32.30 -49.25 -14.35
N VAL A 3 -32.79 -48.79 -13.19
CA VAL A 3 -32.51 -47.43 -12.68
C VAL A 3 -31.42 -47.43 -11.60
N LEU A 4 -31.10 -48.58 -10.99
CA LEU A 4 -29.99 -48.67 -10.01
C LEU A 4 -28.60 -48.81 -10.64
N ALA A 5 -28.50 -49.22 -11.91
CA ALA A 5 -27.20 -49.43 -12.56
C ALA A 5 -26.49 -48.11 -12.95
N SER A 6 -27.25 -47.05 -13.22
CA SER A 6 -26.70 -45.76 -13.68
C SER A 6 -26.17 -44.87 -12.56
N LEU A 7 -26.60 -45.09 -11.31
CA LEU A 7 -26.08 -44.32 -10.16
C LEU A 7 -24.72 -44.83 -9.66
N ILE A 8 -24.39 -46.10 -9.89
CA ILE A 8 -23.11 -46.67 -9.46
C ILE A 8 -21.98 -46.26 -10.43
N LEU A 9 -22.28 -46.03 -11.71
CA LEU A 9 -21.28 -45.59 -12.69
C LEU A 9 -20.86 -44.12 -12.52
N CYS A 10 -21.72 -43.24 -11.99
CA CYS A 10 -21.37 -41.84 -11.72
C CYS A 10 -20.63 -41.62 -10.40
N LEU A 11 -20.71 -42.57 -9.45
CA LEU A 11 -19.93 -42.51 -8.20
C LEU A 11 -18.50 -43.06 -8.37
N GLY A 12 -18.24 -43.87 -9.41
CA GLY A 12 -16.91 -44.44 -9.68
C GLY A 12 -15.90 -43.49 -10.32
N LEU A 13 -16.33 -42.33 -10.83
CA LEU A 13 -15.47 -41.35 -11.54
C LEU A 13 -15.11 -40.12 -10.69
N TRP A 14 -15.58 -40.03 -9.45
CA TRP A 14 -15.27 -38.95 -8.51
C TRP A 14 -14.46 -39.40 -7.29
N ALA A 15 -14.05 -40.66 -7.23
CA ALA A 15 -13.03 -41.15 -6.32
C ALA A 15 -11.65 -41.07 -6.98
N GLY A 16 -11.32 -39.92 -7.58
CA GLY A 16 -9.93 -39.50 -7.68
C GLY A 16 -9.48 -39.22 -6.26
N LEU A 17 -9.07 -40.26 -5.53
CA LEU A 17 -8.29 -40.13 -4.31
C LEU A 17 -7.17 -39.13 -4.64
N SER A 18 -7.29 -37.91 -4.13
CA SER A 18 -6.16 -37.00 -4.05
C SER A 18 -5.19 -37.69 -3.10
N THR A 19 -4.32 -38.56 -3.65
CA THR A 19 -3.24 -39.14 -2.88
C THR A 19 -2.35 -37.97 -2.52
N ALA A 20 -2.40 -37.57 -1.25
CA ALA A 20 -1.52 -36.56 -0.71
C ALA A 20 -0.09 -36.96 -1.09
N ILE A 21 0.60 -36.09 -1.83
CA ILE A 21 2.02 -36.30 -2.15
C ILE A 21 2.77 -36.06 -0.85
N ILE A 22 3.35 -37.13 -0.29
CA ILE A 22 4.23 -37.04 0.87
C ILE A 22 5.67 -37.02 0.33
N PRO A 23 6.46 -35.96 0.54
CA PRO A 23 7.87 -35.97 0.21
C PRO A 23 8.61 -37.08 0.96
N ALA A 24 9.39 -37.89 0.25
CA ALA A 24 10.09 -39.04 0.84
C ALA A 24 11.10 -38.65 1.95
N GLU A 25 11.60 -37.41 1.91
CA GLU A 25 12.42 -36.83 2.97
C GLU A 25 11.62 -36.53 4.25
N GLU A 26 10.36 -36.09 4.13
CA GLU A 26 9.49 -35.71 5.24
C GLU A 26 8.89 -36.92 5.96
N GLU A 27 8.90 -38.11 5.34
CA GLU A 27 8.56 -39.37 5.99
C GLU A 27 9.53 -39.71 7.14
N LYS A 28 10.76 -39.17 7.11
CA LYS A 28 11.81 -39.49 8.08
C LYS A 28 11.78 -38.51 9.26
N PRO A 29 11.64 -38.97 10.52
CA PRO A 29 11.72 -38.09 11.69
C PRO A 29 13.00 -37.26 11.78
N SER A 30 14.10 -37.76 11.21
CA SER A 30 15.38 -37.04 11.16
C SER A 30 15.33 -35.74 10.36
N PHE A 31 14.45 -35.63 9.36
CA PHE A 31 14.24 -34.39 8.61
C PHE A 31 13.70 -33.29 9.53
N TRP A 32 12.61 -33.59 10.24
CA TRP A 32 11.97 -32.66 11.19
C TRP A 32 12.89 -32.30 12.36
N ASN A 33 13.58 -33.28 12.94
CA ASN A 33 14.52 -33.04 14.03
C ASN A 33 15.68 -32.13 13.60
N LYS A 34 16.21 -32.32 12.38
CA LYS A 34 17.27 -31.45 11.83
C LYS A 34 16.78 -30.03 11.58
N GLN A 35 15.57 -29.87 11.04
CA GLN A 35 14.96 -28.56 10.81
C GLN A 35 14.72 -27.81 12.13
N ALA A 36 14.18 -28.50 13.15
CA ALA A 36 13.94 -27.94 14.47
C ALA A 36 15.26 -27.55 15.17
N ALA A 37 16.29 -28.41 15.12
CA ALA A 37 17.59 -28.10 15.68
C ALA A 37 18.20 -26.82 15.06
N ALA A 38 18.12 -26.70 13.72
CA ALA A 38 18.60 -25.51 13.02
C ALA A 38 17.80 -24.24 13.41
N ALA A 39 16.49 -24.33 13.57
CA ALA A 39 15.65 -23.21 14.00
C ALA A 39 15.97 -22.76 15.44
N ILE A 40 16.18 -23.70 16.37
CA ILE A 40 16.60 -23.40 17.75
C ILE A 40 17.99 -22.73 17.75
N GLU A 41 18.92 -23.25 16.97
CA GLU A 41 20.27 -22.69 16.87
C GLU A 41 20.26 -21.27 16.28
N ALA A 42 19.41 -21.02 15.27
CA ALA A 42 19.17 -19.69 14.74
C ALA A 42 18.56 -18.75 15.78
N ALA A 43 17.62 -19.26 16.61
CA ALA A 43 17.00 -18.47 17.67
C ALA A 43 18.00 -18.05 18.76
N PHE A 44 18.93 -18.93 19.16
CA PHE A 44 20.00 -18.56 20.10
C PHE A 44 20.96 -17.50 19.57
N LYS A 45 21.11 -17.41 18.24
CA LYS A 45 21.96 -16.40 17.58
C LYS A 45 21.27 -15.04 17.42
N MET A 46 19.96 -14.94 17.68
CA MET A 46 19.25 -13.66 17.59
C MET A 46 19.69 -12.71 18.71
N GLN A 47 20.13 -11.51 18.33
CA GLN A 47 20.50 -10.46 19.26
C GLN A 47 19.70 -9.18 18.95
N PRO A 48 19.19 -8.47 19.96
CA PRO A 48 18.48 -7.23 19.73
C PRO A 48 19.43 -6.18 19.15
N ARG A 49 18.97 -5.46 18.12
CA ARG A 49 19.73 -4.33 17.57
C ARG A 49 19.49 -3.08 18.41
N ILE A 50 20.34 -2.85 19.40
CA ILE A 50 20.30 -1.67 20.27
C ILE A 50 21.03 -0.50 19.60
N SER A 51 20.42 0.04 18.54
CA SER A 51 20.92 1.21 17.82
C SER A 51 19.75 1.94 17.16
N GLN A 52 19.91 3.24 16.89
CA GLN A 52 18.89 4.02 16.21
C GLN A 52 18.77 3.59 14.74
N ALA A 53 17.54 3.31 14.30
CA ALA A 53 17.28 3.00 12.89
C ALA A 53 17.48 4.26 12.02
N LYS A 54 18.41 4.19 11.06
CA LYS A 54 18.60 5.23 10.04
C LYS A 54 17.40 5.29 9.08
N ASN A 55 16.89 4.13 8.67
CA ASN A 55 15.79 4.02 7.72
C ASN A 55 14.60 3.28 8.36
N LEU A 56 13.40 3.68 7.98
CA LEU A 56 12.14 3.07 8.40
C LEU A 56 11.38 2.65 7.14
N ILE A 57 10.99 1.38 7.05
CA ILE A 57 10.15 0.89 5.96
C ILE A 57 8.97 0.15 6.57
N LEU A 58 7.76 0.55 6.18
CA LEU A 58 6.53 -0.15 6.53
C LEU A 58 5.91 -0.73 5.26
N PHE A 59 5.90 -2.06 5.16
CA PHE A 59 5.10 -2.79 4.17
C PHE A 59 3.73 -3.08 4.76
N LEU A 60 2.67 -2.67 4.08
CA LEU A 60 1.29 -2.83 4.50
C LEU A 60 0.52 -3.62 3.43
N GLY A 61 0.16 -4.86 3.73
CA GLY A 61 -0.78 -5.60 2.89
C GLY A 61 -2.22 -5.29 3.31
N ASP A 62 -2.95 -4.48 2.55
CA ASP A 62 -4.37 -4.19 2.86
C ASP A 62 -5.20 -5.49 2.74
N GLY A 63 -5.95 -5.82 3.79
CA GLY A 63 -6.67 -7.10 3.90
C GLY A 63 -5.78 -8.36 4.03
N PHE A 64 -4.46 -8.22 4.23
CA PHE A 64 -3.50 -9.33 4.25
C PHE A 64 -3.41 -10.04 5.60
N GLY A 65 -4.54 -10.58 6.07
CA GLY A 65 -4.64 -11.33 7.32
C GLY A 65 -3.95 -12.71 7.28
N ILE A 66 -3.90 -13.40 8.43
CA ILE A 66 -3.26 -14.72 8.58
C ILE A 66 -3.74 -15.75 7.53
N PRO A 67 -5.04 -15.86 7.20
CA PRO A 67 -5.47 -16.77 6.14
C PRO A 67 -4.88 -16.43 4.77
N THR A 68 -4.84 -15.14 4.42
CA THR A 68 -4.29 -14.63 3.15
C THR A 68 -2.78 -14.88 3.07
N ILE A 69 -2.04 -14.70 4.17
CA ILE A 69 -0.62 -15.03 4.26
C ILE A 69 -0.38 -16.50 3.93
N THR A 70 -1.11 -17.41 4.58
CA THR A 70 -0.91 -18.86 4.37
C THR A 70 -1.33 -19.30 2.97
N ALA A 71 -2.45 -18.81 2.45
CA ALA A 71 -2.86 -19.09 1.06
C ALA A 71 -1.81 -18.59 0.05
N THR A 72 -1.23 -17.41 0.30
CA THR A 72 -0.18 -16.82 -0.54
C THR A 72 1.13 -17.62 -0.47
N ARG A 73 1.49 -18.15 0.71
CA ARG A 73 2.63 -19.05 0.90
C ARG A 73 2.52 -20.28 0.02
N ILE A 74 1.36 -20.96 0.08
CA ILE A 74 1.08 -22.16 -0.71
C ILE A 74 1.16 -21.84 -2.21
N LEU A 75 0.46 -20.79 -2.65
CA LEU A 75 0.46 -20.40 -4.06
C LEU A 75 1.87 -20.05 -4.56
N LYS A 76 2.68 -19.34 -3.76
CA LYS A 76 4.06 -18.99 -4.14
C LYS A 76 4.93 -20.24 -4.26
N GLY A 77 4.85 -21.17 -3.32
CA GLY A 77 5.62 -22.41 -3.38
C GLY A 77 5.24 -23.26 -4.59
N GLN A 78 3.95 -23.38 -4.88
CA GLN A 78 3.45 -24.11 -6.07
C GLN A 78 3.90 -23.47 -7.38
N LYS A 79 3.89 -22.13 -7.46
CA LYS A 79 4.46 -21.40 -8.62
C LYS A 79 5.97 -21.61 -8.79
N GLN A 80 6.67 -22.05 -7.75
CA GLN A 80 8.09 -22.40 -7.79
C GLN A 80 8.33 -23.91 -8.00
N GLY A 81 7.28 -24.68 -8.31
CA GLY A 81 7.37 -26.13 -8.50
C GLY A 81 7.50 -26.93 -7.20
N LYS A 82 7.21 -26.33 -6.05
CA LYS A 82 7.20 -26.99 -4.73
C LYS A 82 5.77 -27.34 -4.31
N LEU A 83 5.60 -28.03 -3.18
CA LEU A 83 4.25 -28.41 -2.72
C LEU A 83 3.45 -27.22 -2.19
N GLY A 84 4.13 -26.20 -1.64
CA GLY A 84 3.51 -24.96 -1.24
C GLY A 84 3.81 -24.58 0.21
N PRO A 85 3.15 -25.23 1.20
CA PRO A 85 3.13 -24.76 2.59
C PRO A 85 4.51 -24.71 3.26
N GLU A 86 5.43 -25.57 2.86
CA GLU A 86 6.82 -25.64 3.34
C GLU A 86 7.71 -24.51 2.82
N THR A 87 7.25 -23.76 1.80
CA THR A 87 8.05 -22.72 1.13
C THR A 87 7.85 -21.35 1.78
N PRO A 88 8.83 -20.78 2.49
CA PRO A 88 8.65 -19.52 3.18
C PRO A 88 8.43 -18.33 2.23
N LEU A 89 7.56 -17.41 2.64
CA LEU A 89 7.48 -16.05 2.11
C LEU A 89 8.67 -15.23 2.60
N ALA A 90 8.94 -14.09 1.94
CA ALA A 90 9.98 -13.17 2.41
C ALA A 90 9.66 -12.64 3.82
N LEU A 91 8.36 -12.44 4.14
CA LEU A 91 7.92 -12.03 5.48
C LEU A 91 8.12 -13.11 6.55
N ASP A 92 8.16 -14.40 6.18
CA ASP A 92 8.36 -15.49 7.15
C ASP A 92 9.80 -15.54 7.66
N ALA A 93 10.72 -14.86 6.99
CA ALA A 93 12.11 -14.71 7.42
C ALA A 93 12.29 -13.58 8.46
N PHE A 94 11.25 -12.79 8.76
CA PHE A 94 11.34 -11.75 9.78
C PHE A 94 11.46 -12.39 11.18
N PRO A 95 12.45 -11.99 12.01
CA PRO A 95 12.75 -12.68 13.27
C PRO A 95 11.77 -12.36 14.41
N TYR A 96 10.96 -11.30 14.27
CA TYR A 96 10.05 -10.84 15.32
C TYR A 96 8.62 -10.80 14.77
N VAL A 97 7.70 -11.44 15.50
CA VAL A 97 6.29 -11.53 15.14
C VAL A 97 5.44 -11.07 16.33
N ALA A 98 4.40 -10.31 16.03
CA ALA A 98 3.39 -9.90 16.99
C ALA A 98 2.00 -9.96 16.35
N LEU A 99 0.97 -10.14 17.19
CA LEU A 99 -0.42 -9.97 16.76
C LEU A 99 -0.86 -8.53 17.02
N SER A 100 -1.59 -7.95 16.06
CA SER A 100 -2.11 -6.59 16.15
C SER A 100 -3.63 -6.59 16.30
N LYS A 101 -4.16 -5.88 17.31
CA LYS A 101 -5.60 -5.71 17.54
C LYS A 101 -6.14 -4.53 16.72
N THR A 102 -6.85 -4.82 15.64
CA THR A 102 -7.14 -3.85 14.56
C THR A 102 -8.39 -3.00 14.72
N TYR A 103 -9.24 -3.24 15.73
CA TYR A 103 -10.50 -2.50 15.93
C TYR A 103 -10.32 -0.97 15.83
N ASN A 104 -11.24 -0.27 15.16
CA ASN A 104 -11.35 1.19 15.28
C ASN A 104 -12.07 1.54 16.58
N VAL A 105 -12.00 2.79 17.03
CA VAL A 105 -12.60 3.17 18.32
C VAL A 105 -14.12 2.92 18.34
N ASP A 106 -14.79 3.13 17.21
CA ASP A 106 -16.24 3.00 17.03
C ASP A 106 -16.69 1.68 16.34
N ARG A 107 -15.75 0.86 15.84
CA ARG A 107 -16.07 -0.38 15.10
C ARG A 107 -15.10 -1.52 15.45
N GLN A 108 -15.66 -2.67 15.82
CA GLN A 108 -14.88 -3.88 16.09
C GLN A 108 -14.19 -4.43 14.83
N VAL A 109 -14.92 -4.43 13.70
CA VAL A 109 -14.37 -4.69 12.36
C VAL A 109 -14.04 -3.34 11.73
N PRO A 110 -12.76 -3.01 11.54
CA PRO A 110 -12.34 -1.67 11.12
C PRO A 110 -12.46 -1.45 9.60
N ASP A 111 -12.18 -0.22 9.14
CA ASP A 111 -11.75 0.03 7.76
C ASP A 111 -10.26 0.41 7.65
N SER A 112 -9.78 0.57 6.41
CA SER A 112 -8.42 1.04 6.12
C SER A 112 -8.13 2.44 6.68
N ALA A 113 -9.10 3.36 6.78
CA ALA A 113 -8.83 4.75 7.21
C ALA A 113 -8.53 4.84 8.71
N GLY A 114 -9.41 4.29 9.54
CA GLY A 114 -9.19 4.29 10.99
C GLY A 114 -7.97 3.47 11.39
N THR A 115 -7.66 2.40 10.64
CA THR A 115 -6.44 1.59 10.86
C THR A 115 -5.18 2.32 10.39
N ALA A 116 -5.20 3.03 9.26
CA ALA A 116 -4.09 3.86 8.80
C ALA A 116 -3.68 4.89 9.86
N THR A 117 -4.65 5.56 10.47
CA THR A 117 -4.40 6.47 11.59
C THR A 117 -3.68 5.75 12.75
N ALA A 118 -4.07 4.51 13.06
CA ALA A 118 -3.44 3.74 14.13
C ALA A 118 -1.98 3.38 13.81
N TYR A 119 -1.70 2.73 12.67
CA TYR A 119 -0.34 2.25 12.37
C TYR A 119 0.60 3.32 11.80
N LEU A 120 0.08 4.44 11.28
CA LEU A 120 0.89 5.55 10.75
C LEU A 120 1.02 6.72 11.71
N CYS A 121 0.02 6.99 12.55
CA CYS A 121 0.07 8.11 13.50
C CYS A 121 0.29 7.64 14.95
N GLY A 122 -0.05 6.39 15.28
CA GLY A 122 0.04 5.86 16.65
C GLY A 122 -1.19 6.17 17.51
N VAL A 123 -2.31 6.59 16.90
CA VAL A 123 -3.57 6.91 17.57
C VAL A 123 -4.71 6.20 16.86
N LYS A 124 -5.58 5.50 17.58
CA LYS A 124 -6.78 4.91 16.96
C LYS A 124 -7.78 6.01 16.59
N GLY A 125 -8.22 5.99 15.34
CA GLY A 125 -9.30 6.85 14.82
C GLY A 125 -10.64 6.13 14.76
N ASN A 126 -11.65 6.87 14.27
CA ASN A 126 -12.96 6.31 13.93
C ASN A 126 -12.96 5.79 12.49
N TYR A 127 -13.88 4.86 12.21
CA TYR A 127 -14.14 4.32 10.89
C TYR A 127 -14.30 5.43 9.83
N GLN A 128 -13.66 5.27 8.67
CA GLN A 128 -13.66 6.20 7.52
C GLN A 128 -13.02 7.58 7.75
N THR A 129 -12.41 7.84 8.91
CA THR A 129 -11.60 9.04 9.19
C THR A 129 -10.09 8.73 9.04
N VAL A 130 -9.33 9.65 8.47
CA VAL A 130 -7.88 9.49 8.22
C VAL A 130 -7.12 10.58 8.95
N GLY A 131 -6.07 10.22 9.70
CA GLY A 131 -5.16 11.17 10.34
C GLY A 131 -5.85 12.01 11.43
N LEU A 132 -6.96 11.52 11.99
CA LEU A 132 -7.73 12.23 13.02
C LEU A 132 -7.93 11.34 14.26
N SER A 133 -7.90 11.96 15.43
CA SER A 133 -8.30 11.31 16.68
C SER A 133 -9.77 10.89 16.64
N ALA A 134 -10.16 9.97 17.52
CA ALA A 134 -11.56 9.52 17.63
C ALA A 134 -12.54 10.59 18.17
N ALA A 135 -12.08 11.81 18.48
CA ALA A 135 -12.96 12.93 18.75
C ALA A 135 -13.58 13.51 17.45
N ALA A 136 -12.93 13.33 16.30
CA ALA A 136 -13.51 13.68 15.00
C ALA A 136 -14.69 12.75 14.65
N ARG A 137 -15.61 13.20 13.80
CA ARG A 137 -16.80 12.45 13.37
C ARG A 137 -16.82 12.30 11.86
N PHE A 138 -17.14 11.09 11.41
CA PHE A 138 -17.20 10.77 9.99
C PHE A 138 -18.09 11.76 9.24
N SER A 139 -17.53 12.33 8.18
CA SER A 139 -18.17 13.29 7.27
C SER A 139 -18.68 14.59 7.90
N GLN A 140 -18.17 14.98 9.08
CA GLN A 140 -18.48 16.26 9.74
C GLN A 140 -17.24 17.17 9.77
N CYS A 141 -17.10 18.03 8.76
CA CYS A 141 -15.89 18.84 8.57
C CYS A 141 -15.51 19.69 9.80
N ASN A 142 -16.49 20.31 10.44
CA ASN A 142 -16.33 21.09 11.68
C ASN A 142 -15.72 20.32 12.87
N THR A 143 -15.61 19.00 12.81
CA THR A 143 -14.94 18.18 13.84
C THR A 143 -13.47 17.86 13.54
N THR A 144 -12.92 18.40 12.44
CA THR A 144 -11.52 18.17 12.03
C THR A 144 -10.53 18.93 12.92
N ALA A 145 -10.73 20.24 13.05
CA ALA A 145 -9.77 21.14 13.68
C ALA A 145 -9.52 20.78 15.15
N GLY A 146 -8.24 20.64 15.51
CA GLY A 146 -7.79 20.24 16.85
C GLY A 146 -7.72 18.73 17.07
N ASN A 147 -8.16 17.93 16.10
CA ASN A 147 -8.14 16.46 16.17
C ASN A 147 -7.11 15.83 15.22
N GLU A 148 -6.32 16.63 14.50
CA GLU A 148 -5.24 16.17 13.63
C GLU A 148 -4.16 15.42 14.43
N VAL A 149 -3.80 14.22 13.96
CA VAL A 149 -2.72 13.42 14.55
C VAL A 149 -1.61 13.19 13.53
N ILE A 150 -0.40 13.60 13.90
CA ILE A 150 0.75 13.67 13.01
C ILE A 150 1.33 12.27 12.71
N SER A 151 1.51 11.94 11.44
CA SER A 151 2.05 10.65 11.02
C SER A 151 3.54 10.48 11.37
N VAL A 152 4.04 9.24 11.39
CA VAL A 152 5.47 8.95 11.50
C VAL A 152 6.21 9.45 10.26
N LEU A 153 5.58 9.44 9.09
CA LEU A 153 6.14 9.99 7.86
C LEU A 153 6.41 11.50 8.02
N GLU A 154 5.43 12.27 8.48
CA GLU A 154 5.60 13.71 8.69
C GLU A 154 6.64 14.00 9.78
N ARG A 155 6.66 13.22 10.87
CA ARG A 155 7.71 13.29 11.89
C ARG A 155 9.10 12.99 11.32
N ALA A 156 9.22 11.97 10.46
CA ALA A 156 10.47 11.64 9.78
C ALA A 156 10.93 12.79 8.88
N ARG A 157 10.01 13.41 8.14
CA ARG A 157 10.31 14.58 7.31
C ARG A 157 10.78 15.77 8.14
N LYS A 158 10.09 16.07 9.25
CA LYS A 158 10.48 17.10 10.23
C LYS A 158 11.86 16.84 10.84
N ALA A 159 12.24 15.56 11.00
CA ALA A 159 13.57 15.14 11.45
C ALA A 159 14.64 15.14 10.35
N GLY A 160 14.37 15.70 9.17
CA GLY A 160 15.33 15.83 8.06
C GLY A 160 15.53 14.58 7.22
N LYS A 161 14.72 13.53 7.41
CA LYS A 161 14.73 12.32 6.56
C LYS A 161 14.04 12.59 5.23
N ALA A 162 14.43 11.83 4.20
CA ALA A 162 13.62 11.74 2.99
C ALA A 162 12.39 10.87 3.27
N VAL A 163 11.29 11.12 2.57
CA VAL A 163 10.06 10.35 2.80
C VAL A 163 9.40 9.94 1.49
N GLY A 164 8.82 8.74 1.46
CA GLY A 164 8.13 8.26 0.28
C GLY A 164 6.94 7.36 0.56
N ILE A 165 6.05 7.32 -0.44
CA ILE A 165 4.81 6.57 -0.48
C ILE A 165 4.81 5.79 -1.78
N VAL A 166 4.62 4.47 -1.67
CA VAL A 166 4.44 3.56 -2.79
C VAL A 166 3.17 2.77 -2.52
N THR A 167 2.24 2.73 -3.48
CA THR A 167 1.01 1.93 -3.35
C THR A 167 0.56 1.45 -4.72
N THR A 168 -0.11 0.30 -4.77
CA THR A 168 -0.87 -0.14 -5.96
C THR A 168 -2.26 0.50 -6.07
N THR A 169 -2.71 1.23 -5.07
CA THR A 169 -3.97 1.99 -5.12
C THR A 169 -3.74 3.40 -5.64
N ARG A 170 -4.80 4.22 -5.73
CA ARG A 170 -4.65 5.66 -5.86
C ARG A 170 -3.84 6.19 -4.66
N VAL A 171 -2.88 7.09 -4.87
CA VAL A 171 -2.07 7.64 -3.76
C VAL A 171 -2.90 8.43 -2.73
N GLN A 172 -4.15 8.77 -3.08
CA GLN A 172 -5.18 9.39 -2.26
C GLN A 172 -6.04 8.38 -1.48
N HIS A 173 -5.79 7.07 -1.59
CA HIS A 173 -6.56 6.06 -0.87
C HIS A 173 -6.33 6.16 0.65
N ALA A 174 -7.15 5.49 1.45
CA ALA A 174 -7.12 5.63 2.90
C ALA A 174 -5.78 5.27 3.55
N SER A 175 -5.14 4.18 3.13
CA SER A 175 -3.86 3.74 3.68
C SER A 175 -2.73 4.75 3.38
N PRO A 176 -2.42 5.11 2.12
CA PRO A 176 -1.35 6.06 1.83
C PRO A 176 -1.68 7.46 2.38
N SER A 177 -2.95 7.88 2.35
CA SER A 177 -3.35 9.18 2.90
C SER A 177 -3.17 9.30 4.40
N GLY A 178 -3.18 8.20 5.17
CA GLY A 178 -2.82 8.24 6.59
C GLY A 178 -1.38 8.71 6.87
N THR A 179 -0.53 8.78 5.85
CA THR A 179 0.83 9.33 5.99
C THR A 179 0.89 10.86 5.89
N TYR A 180 -0.13 11.53 5.34
CA TYR A 180 -0.06 12.98 5.06
C TYR A 180 -1.36 13.75 5.24
N ALA A 181 -2.52 13.10 5.26
CA ALA A 181 -3.84 13.75 5.23
C ALA A 181 -4.53 13.68 6.59
N HIS A 182 -5.37 14.70 6.83
CA HIS A 182 -6.31 14.79 7.93
C HIS A 182 -7.70 15.04 7.35
N VAL A 183 -8.53 13.98 7.27
CA VAL A 183 -9.87 14.08 6.70
C VAL A 183 -10.89 13.27 7.49
N VAL A 184 -12.07 13.87 7.69
CA VAL A 184 -13.22 13.20 8.32
C VAL A 184 -13.92 12.23 7.38
N ASN A 185 -13.58 12.21 6.09
CA ASN A 185 -14.18 11.30 5.12
C ASN A 185 -13.13 10.87 4.09
N ARG A 186 -12.74 9.61 4.14
CA ARG A 186 -11.77 8.99 3.20
C ARG A 186 -12.16 9.09 1.72
N ASN A 187 -13.41 9.41 1.40
CA ASN A 187 -13.89 9.52 0.02
C ASN A 187 -13.69 10.91 -0.60
N TRP A 188 -13.14 11.88 0.15
CA TRP A 188 -12.82 13.23 -0.34
C TRP A 188 -11.51 13.25 -1.14
N TYR A 189 -11.39 12.39 -2.15
CA TYR A 189 -10.20 12.25 -2.99
C TYR A 189 -9.82 13.54 -3.74
N ALA A 190 -10.82 14.25 -4.27
CA ALA A 190 -10.69 15.56 -4.90
C ALA A 190 -11.82 16.48 -4.43
N ASP A 191 -11.71 17.78 -4.69
CA ASP A 191 -12.77 18.77 -4.40
C ASP A 191 -14.12 18.37 -5.00
N ALA A 192 -14.11 17.69 -6.15
CA ALA A 192 -15.31 17.18 -6.81
C ALA A 192 -16.10 16.14 -6.01
N SER A 193 -15.46 15.40 -5.09
CA SER A 193 -16.09 14.39 -4.24
C SER A 193 -16.41 14.90 -2.82
N MET A 194 -16.23 16.20 -2.57
CA MET A 194 -16.60 16.86 -1.33
C MET A 194 -17.99 17.50 -1.43
N PRO A 195 -18.78 17.52 -0.35
CA PRO A 195 -19.97 18.34 -0.30
C PRO A 195 -19.57 19.83 -0.14
N THR A 196 -20.37 20.73 -0.71
CA THR A 196 -20.08 22.17 -0.78
C THR A 196 -19.90 22.81 0.60
N ASP A 197 -20.62 22.33 1.61
CA ASP A 197 -20.54 22.79 2.99
C ASP A 197 -19.19 22.47 3.63
N ALA A 198 -18.63 21.28 3.40
CA ALA A 198 -17.30 20.90 3.89
C ALA A 198 -16.19 21.75 3.27
N TYR A 199 -16.28 22.03 1.97
CA TYR A 199 -15.34 22.94 1.30
C TYR A 199 -15.43 24.36 1.89
N SER A 200 -16.65 24.85 2.13
CA SER A 200 -16.90 26.17 2.72
C SER A 200 -16.41 26.27 4.18
N GLN A 201 -16.46 25.16 4.93
CA GLN A 201 -15.91 25.03 6.28
C GLN A 201 -14.38 24.91 6.31
N GLY A 202 -13.73 24.87 5.15
CA GLY A 202 -12.27 24.89 5.04
C GLY A 202 -11.60 23.52 4.97
N CYS A 203 -12.34 22.41 5.03
CA CYS A 203 -11.77 21.09 4.77
C CYS A 203 -11.18 21.03 3.36
N LYS A 204 -10.06 20.31 3.24
CA LYS A 204 -9.34 20.14 1.97
C LYS A 204 -9.42 18.70 1.51
N ASP A 205 -9.55 18.51 0.21
CA ASP A 205 -9.51 17.19 -0.40
C ASP A 205 -8.14 16.53 -0.25
N ILE A 206 -8.12 15.19 -0.29
CA ILE A 206 -6.91 14.39 -0.05
C ILE A 206 -5.84 14.69 -1.09
N ALA A 207 -6.20 14.87 -2.37
CA ALA A 207 -5.24 15.24 -3.41
C ALA A 207 -4.59 16.61 -3.14
N TRP A 208 -5.37 17.60 -2.67
CA TRP A 208 -4.80 18.88 -2.24
C TRP A 208 -3.84 18.68 -1.06
N GLN A 209 -4.23 17.91 -0.06
CA GLN A 209 -3.38 17.63 1.12
C GLN A 209 -2.08 16.89 0.77
N LEU A 210 -2.09 16.00 -0.22
CA LEU A 210 -0.90 15.29 -0.73
C LEU A 210 0.21 16.26 -1.15
N VAL A 211 -0.16 17.38 -1.78
CA VAL A 211 0.80 18.35 -2.32
C VAL A 211 1.25 19.38 -1.28
N HIS A 212 0.41 19.66 -0.28
CA HIS A 212 0.57 20.82 0.60
C HIS A 212 0.96 20.48 2.05
N ASN A 213 0.54 19.34 2.60
CA ASN A 213 0.74 19.07 4.03
C ASN A 213 2.17 18.64 4.37
N VAL A 214 2.75 17.77 3.53
CA VAL A 214 4.08 17.20 3.76
C VAL A 214 4.91 17.30 2.49
N ASP A 215 6.16 17.71 2.63
CA ASP A 215 7.13 17.70 1.54
C ASP A 215 7.62 16.28 1.27
N ILE A 216 6.93 15.55 0.40
CA ILE A 216 7.20 14.13 0.09
C ILE A 216 8.16 14.02 -1.10
N ASN A 217 9.25 13.25 -0.92
CA ASN A 217 10.26 13.03 -1.96
C ASN A 217 9.78 12.06 -3.05
N VAL A 218 9.07 10.99 -2.68
CA VAL A 218 8.63 9.98 -3.64
C VAL A 218 7.15 9.67 -3.44
N ILE A 219 6.35 9.82 -4.50
CA ILE A 219 4.92 9.48 -4.52
C ILE A 219 4.69 8.58 -5.72
N LEU A 220 4.46 7.28 -5.51
CA LEU A 220 4.26 6.31 -6.59
C LEU A 220 2.98 5.50 -6.37
N GLY A 221 2.11 5.47 -7.38
CA GLY A 221 0.87 4.69 -7.37
C GLY A 221 -0.08 5.13 -8.46
N GLY A 222 -1.38 4.95 -8.29
CA GLY A 222 -2.41 5.49 -9.18
C GLY A 222 -2.92 6.88 -8.75
N GLY A 223 -3.98 7.37 -9.38
CA GLY A 223 -4.80 8.48 -8.90
C GLY A 223 -4.65 9.77 -9.71
N ARG A 224 -4.30 9.69 -11.01
CA ARG A 224 -4.10 10.87 -11.87
C ARG A 224 -5.33 11.77 -11.91
N LYS A 225 -6.54 11.21 -12.03
CA LYS A 225 -7.76 11.99 -12.29
C LYS A 225 -8.11 12.99 -11.19
N TYR A 226 -7.63 12.76 -9.96
CA TYR A 226 -7.87 13.63 -8.81
C TYR A 226 -6.97 14.87 -8.80
N MET A 227 -5.94 14.89 -9.65
CA MET A 227 -4.89 15.91 -9.65
C MET A 227 -5.11 17.00 -10.68
N THR A 228 -5.90 16.74 -11.74
CA THR A 228 -6.03 17.65 -12.90
C THR A 228 -7.44 18.24 -13.03
N PRO A 229 -7.58 19.42 -13.67
CA PRO A 229 -8.86 20.07 -13.90
C PRO A 229 -9.88 19.20 -14.62
N MET A 230 -11.17 19.43 -14.34
CA MET A 230 -12.28 18.76 -14.99
C MET A 230 -12.14 18.79 -16.52
N GLY A 231 -12.15 17.61 -17.14
CA GLY A 231 -12.07 17.47 -18.61
C GLY A 231 -10.65 17.34 -19.16
N THR A 232 -9.60 17.47 -18.34
CA THR A 232 -8.21 17.22 -18.76
C THR A 232 -8.07 15.76 -19.20
N PRO A 233 -7.72 15.45 -20.47
CA PRO A 233 -7.57 14.07 -20.93
C PRO A 233 -6.51 13.31 -20.15
N ASP A 234 -6.80 12.06 -19.78
CA ASP A 234 -5.79 11.18 -19.19
C ASP A 234 -4.73 10.80 -20.24
N PRO A 235 -3.42 10.82 -19.91
CA PRO A 235 -2.37 10.57 -20.90
C PRO A 235 -2.36 9.15 -21.47
N GLU A 236 -2.88 8.17 -20.72
CA GLU A 236 -2.94 6.77 -21.16
C GLU A 236 -4.30 6.44 -21.82
N TYR A 237 -5.36 7.13 -21.41
CA TYR A 237 -6.73 6.91 -21.88
C TYR A 237 -7.38 8.17 -22.48
N PRO A 238 -6.77 8.82 -23.49
CA PRO A 238 -7.22 10.14 -23.97
C PRO A 238 -8.61 10.13 -24.62
N THR A 239 -9.09 8.96 -25.04
CA THR A 239 -10.41 8.77 -25.68
C THR A 239 -11.51 8.40 -24.69
N TYR A 240 -11.18 8.16 -23.41
CA TYR A 240 -12.14 7.75 -22.38
C TYR A 240 -12.40 8.89 -21.41
N SER A 241 -13.43 9.70 -21.72
CA SER A 241 -13.80 10.86 -20.90
C SER A 241 -14.10 10.55 -19.42
N THR A 242 -14.42 9.29 -19.08
CA THR A 242 -14.58 8.83 -17.70
C THR A 242 -13.28 8.88 -16.90
N GLU A 243 -12.12 8.84 -17.56
CA GLU A 243 -10.79 8.87 -16.93
C GLU A 243 -10.18 10.26 -16.85
N ASN A 244 -10.79 11.25 -17.50
CA ASN A 244 -10.33 12.61 -17.45
C ASN A 244 -10.28 13.15 -16.01
N GLY A 245 -9.46 14.19 -15.83
CA GLY A 245 -9.39 14.98 -14.61
C GLY A 245 -10.78 15.39 -14.13
N ILE A 246 -10.97 15.44 -12.81
CA ILE A 246 -12.28 15.71 -12.20
C ILE A 246 -12.32 17.00 -11.38
N ARG A 247 -11.20 17.69 -11.18
CA ARG A 247 -11.14 18.84 -10.25
C ARG A 247 -12.01 20.01 -10.71
N LYS A 248 -12.93 20.46 -9.87
CA LYS A 248 -13.86 21.58 -10.18
C LYS A 248 -13.22 22.94 -9.93
N ASP A 249 -12.22 22.99 -9.05
CA ASP A 249 -11.45 24.19 -8.71
C ASP A 249 -10.46 24.64 -9.80
N LYS A 250 -10.41 23.92 -10.93
CA LYS A 250 -9.54 24.19 -12.10
C LYS A 250 -8.04 24.16 -11.79
N LYS A 251 -7.62 23.59 -10.67
CA LYS A 251 -6.19 23.48 -10.34
C LYS A 251 -5.58 22.25 -10.99
N ASN A 252 -4.34 22.40 -11.46
CA ASN A 252 -3.48 21.26 -11.74
C ASN A 252 -2.51 21.08 -10.57
N LEU A 253 -2.79 20.09 -9.73
CA LEU A 253 -1.99 19.80 -8.54
C LEU A 253 -0.63 19.19 -8.87
N ILE A 254 -0.48 18.55 -10.05
CA ILE A 254 0.83 18.06 -10.52
C ILE A 254 1.74 19.27 -10.79
N ASP A 255 1.24 20.26 -11.53
CA ASP A 255 1.99 21.48 -11.86
C ASP A 255 2.39 22.23 -10.58
N LEU A 256 1.44 22.42 -9.65
CA LEU A 256 1.74 23.06 -8.36
C LEU A 256 2.81 22.30 -7.54
N TRP A 257 2.81 20.96 -7.60
CA TRP A 257 3.82 20.15 -6.91
C TRP A 257 5.21 20.30 -7.55
N LEU A 258 5.28 20.38 -8.88
CA LEU A 258 6.51 20.59 -9.65
C LEU A 258 7.07 22.00 -9.47
N GLU A 259 6.22 23.03 -9.54
CA GLU A 259 6.60 24.44 -9.37
C GLU A 259 7.22 24.71 -7.99
N ALA A 260 6.67 24.09 -6.95
CA ALA A 260 7.19 24.20 -5.59
C ALA A 260 8.56 23.52 -5.40
N ARG A 261 9.01 22.68 -6.35
CA ARG A 261 10.19 21.81 -6.21
C ARG A 261 11.03 21.83 -7.49
N PRO A 262 11.89 22.84 -7.68
CA PRO A 262 12.79 22.89 -8.83
C PRO A 262 13.61 21.59 -8.97
N GLY A 263 13.55 20.97 -10.15
CA GLY A 263 14.20 19.69 -10.42
C GLY A 263 13.37 18.45 -10.09
N ALA A 264 12.14 18.60 -9.58
CA ALA A 264 11.20 17.50 -9.45
C ALA A 264 10.80 16.91 -10.81
N ARG A 265 10.36 15.66 -10.80
CA ARG A 265 9.88 14.94 -11.98
C ARG A 265 8.49 14.38 -11.74
N TYR A 266 7.62 14.58 -12.71
CA TYR A 266 6.36 13.88 -12.84
C TYR A 266 6.48 12.85 -13.96
N VAL A 267 5.98 11.65 -13.73
CA VAL A 267 5.93 10.55 -14.69
C VAL A 267 4.59 9.86 -14.60
N TRP A 268 4.13 9.26 -15.69
CA TRP A 268 2.87 8.50 -15.70
C TRP A 268 3.02 7.07 -16.21
N ASN A 269 4.21 6.69 -16.69
CA ASN A 269 4.50 5.34 -17.15
C ASN A 269 5.82 4.78 -16.58
N ARG A 270 5.96 3.47 -16.71
CA ARG A 270 7.09 2.66 -16.22
C ARG A 270 8.43 3.14 -16.78
N THR A 271 8.52 3.39 -18.09
CA THR A 271 9.79 3.75 -18.74
C THR A 271 10.31 5.09 -18.21
N GLU A 272 9.44 6.09 -18.11
CA GLU A 272 9.77 7.39 -17.52
C GLU A 272 10.15 7.28 -16.05
N MET A 273 9.44 6.45 -15.27
CA MET A 273 9.79 6.19 -13.86
C MET A 273 11.20 5.61 -13.72
N MET A 274 11.54 4.60 -14.51
CA MET A 274 12.86 3.97 -14.48
C MET A 274 13.95 4.98 -14.87
N ALA A 275 13.70 5.81 -15.89
CA ALA A 275 14.63 6.87 -16.30
C ALA A 275 14.80 7.92 -15.20
N ALA A 276 13.72 8.36 -14.57
CA ALA A 276 13.76 9.35 -13.48
C ALA A 276 14.48 8.81 -12.23
N ALA A 277 14.29 7.54 -11.89
CA ALA A 277 14.98 6.91 -10.77
C ALA A 277 16.49 6.75 -11.02
N ALA A 278 16.89 6.51 -12.28
CA ALA A 278 18.28 6.41 -12.68
C ALA A 278 19.00 7.77 -12.77
N ASP A 279 18.26 8.87 -12.89
CA ASP A 279 18.82 10.22 -12.94
C ASP A 279 19.29 10.67 -11.53
N PRO A 280 20.60 10.91 -11.33
CA PRO A 280 21.13 11.32 -10.04
C PRO A 280 20.60 12.69 -9.58
N SER A 281 20.18 13.56 -10.51
CA SER A 281 19.65 14.90 -10.20
C SER A 281 18.23 14.89 -9.62
N VAL A 282 17.50 13.77 -9.78
CA VAL A 282 16.11 13.64 -9.32
C VAL A 282 16.10 13.30 -7.82
N ASN A 283 15.61 14.26 -7.03
CA ASN A 283 15.39 14.13 -5.57
C ASN A 283 13.90 14.09 -5.18
N TYR A 284 13.04 14.43 -6.14
CA TYR A 284 11.60 14.44 -6.00
C TYR A 284 10.97 13.78 -7.23
N LEU A 285 10.19 12.72 -7.01
CA LEU A 285 9.49 11.97 -8.06
C LEU A 285 8.02 11.74 -7.69
N MET A 286 7.11 12.18 -8.55
CA MET A 286 5.70 11.82 -8.52
C MET A 286 5.40 10.95 -9.75
N GLY A 287 5.08 9.67 -9.51
CA GLY A 287 4.67 8.72 -10.52
C GLY A 287 3.22 8.31 -10.31
N LEU A 288 2.33 8.70 -11.24
CA LEU A 288 0.91 8.36 -11.19
C LEU A 288 0.54 7.52 -12.41
N PHE A 289 0.40 6.21 -12.20
CA PHE A 289 0.40 5.20 -13.26
C PHE A 289 -0.98 4.81 -13.78
N GLU A 290 -2.06 5.16 -13.08
CA GLU A 290 -3.44 4.97 -13.54
C GLU A 290 -4.35 6.14 -13.12
N PRO A 291 -5.52 6.35 -13.76
CA PRO A 291 -6.48 7.39 -13.38
C PRO A 291 -6.98 7.24 -11.95
N VAL A 292 -7.21 6.00 -11.51
CA VAL A 292 -7.70 5.64 -10.17
C VAL A 292 -6.70 4.69 -9.49
N ASP A 293 -7.03 3.42 -9.31
CA ASP A 293 -6.14 2.42 -8.71
C ASP A 293 -5.33 1.75 -9.82
N MET A 294 -4.14 1.25 -9.52
CA MET A 294 -3.37 0.52 -10.52
C MET A 294 -4.07 -0.79 -10.88
N LYS A 295 -3.83 -1.28 -12.09
CA LYS A 295 -4.32 -2.60 -12.51
C LYS A 295 -3.76 -3.70 -11.60
N TYR A 296 -4.59 -4.71 -11.31
CA TYR A 296 -4.12 -5.94 -10.65
C TYR A 296 -2.94 -6.54 -11.41
N ASN A 297 -1.95 -7.08 -10.69
CA ASN A 297 -0.71 -7.55 -11.31
C ASN A 297 -0.91 -8.63 -12.39
N LEU A 298 -1.98 -9.43 -12.34
CA LEU A 298 -2.28 -10.44 -13.36
C LEU A 298 -2.68 -9.84 -14.73
N VAL A 299 -3.20 -8.61 -14.74
CA VAL A 299 -3.67 -7.90 -15.94
C VAL A 299 -2.93 -6.59 -16.18
N ARG A 300 -1.84 -6.36 -15.44
CA ARG A 300 -0.98 -5.18 -15.57
C ARG A 300 -0.30 -5.17 -16.93
N ASN A 301 -0.28 -4.00 -17.60
CA ASN A 301 0.51 -3.85 -18.81
C ASN A 301 1.99 -3.68 -18.41
N THR A 302 2.81 -4.71 -18.61
CA THR A 302 4.21 -4.70 -18.18
C THR A 302 5.08 -3.68 -18.90
N SER A 303 4.60 -3.09 -20.00
CA SER A 303 5.31 -2.04 -20.74
C SER A 303 5.03 -0.64 -20.19
N THR A 304 3.79 -0.36 -19.77
CA THR A 304 3.37 0.98 -19.31
C THR A 304 3.28 1.09 -17.79
N ASP A 305 2.94 0.03 -17.08
CA ASP A 305 2.71 0.03 -15.64
C ASP A 305 3.87 -0.61 -14.88
N PRO A 306 4.52 0.08 -13.92
CA PRO A 306 5.49 -0.56 -13.04
C PRO A 306 4.80 -1.52 -12.06
N SER A 307 5.50 -2.59 -11.69
CA SER A 307 5.11 -3.44 -10.57
C SER A 307 5.38 -2.75 -9.23
N LEU A 308 4.73 -3.23 -8.16
CA LEU A 308 5.02 -2.77 -6.79
C LEU A 308 6.50 -2.90 -6.43
N THR A 309 7.16 -3.96 -6.89
CA THR A 309 8.60 -4.16 -6.71
C THR A 309 9.41 -3.05 -7.39
N GLU A 310 9.14 -2.76 -8.66
CA GLU A 310 9.85 -1.72 -9.42
C GLU A 310 9.62 -0.33 -8.82
N MET A 311 8.39 -0.02 -8.38
CA MET A 311 8.11 1.24 -7.69
C MET A 311 8.86 1.33 -6.36
N THR A 312 8.95 0.23 -5.60
CA THR A 312 9.69 0.18 -4.33
C THR A 312 11.19 0.38 -4.56
N GLU A 313 11.77 -0.25 -5.58
CA GLU A 313 13.19 -0.09 -5.96
C GLU A 313 13.49 1.35 -6.40
N ALA A 314 12.63 1.95 -7.23
CA ALA A 314 12.75 3.35 -7.63
C ALA A 314 12.69 4.29 -6.43
N ALA A 315 11.76 4.05 -5.50
CA ALA A 315 11.65 4.83 -4.27
C ALA A 315 12.91 4.72 -3.41
N ILE A 316 13.42 3.51 -3.16
CA ILE A 316 14.65 3.31 -2.37
C ILE A 316 15.85 3.99 -3.06
N THR A 317 15.94 3.92 -4.38
CA THR A 317 17.02 4.56 -5.15
C THR A 317 17.08 6.07 -4.90
N ILE A 318 15.93 6.74 -4.91
CA ILE A 318 15.86 8.20 -4.67
C ILE A 318 16.01 8.52 -3.18
N LEU A 319 15.29 7.82 -2.30
CA LEU A 319 15.27 8.11 -0.86
C LEU A 319 16.61 7.84 -0.17
N SER A 320 17.36 6.84 -0.64
CA SER A 320 18.67 6.47 -0.07
C SER A 320 19.76 7.51 -0.26
N LYS A 321 19.55 8.48 -1.18
CA LYS A 321 20.46 9.62 -1.38
C LYS A 321 20.55 10.53 -0.13
N ASN A 322 19.52 10.54 0.72
CA ASN A 322 19.53 11.39 1.91
C ASN A 322 20.42 10.81 3.02
N PRO A 323 21.46 11.53 3.49
CA PRO A 323 22.38 11.03 4.51
C PRO A 323 21.73 10.81 5.87
N ASN A 324 20.62 11.49 6.18
CA ASN A 324 19.83 11.31 7.40
C ASN A 324 18.94 10.06 7.37
N GLY A 325 18.89 9.36 6.23
CA GLY A 325 18.03 8.20 5.99
C GLY A 325 16.63 8.59 5.56
N PHE A 326 15.73 7.61 5.55
CA PHE A 326 14.38 7.78 5.01
C PHE A 326 13.27 7.06 5.78
N TYR A 327 12.03 7.48 5.54
CA TYR A 327 10.81 6.71 5.84
C TYR A 327 10.13 6.33 4.52
N LEU A 328 9.78 5.06 4.35
CA LEU A 328 9.09 4.56 3.16
C LEU A 328 7.85 3.75 3.58
N PHE A 329 6.69 4.14 3.08
CA PHE A 329 5.46 3.35 3.12
C PHE A 329 5.27 2.61 1.80
N VAL A 330 4.98 1.31 1.85
CA VAL A 330 4.74 0.46 0.68
C VAL A 330 3.45 -0.35 0.88
N GLU A 331 2.52 -0.26 -0.07
CA GLU A 331 1.24 -0.98 -0.09
C GLU A 331 0.98 -1.77 -1.37
#